data_AF-A0A8H5ZY05-F1
#
_entry.id   AF-A0A8H5ZY05-F1
#
_cell.length_a   1.000
_cell.length_b   1.000
_cell.length_c   1.000
_cell.angle_alpha   90.00
_cell.angle_beta   90.00
_cell.angle_gamma   90.00
#
_symmetry.space_group_name_H-M   'P 1'
#
loop_
_entity.id
_entity.type
_entity.pdbx_description
1 polymer ?
#
loop_
_entity_poly.entity_id
_entity_poly.type
_entity_poly.pdbx_seq_one_letter_code
_entity_poly.pdbx_strand_id
1 'polypeptide(L)'
;MSASSSLPAELRKLSDDVYVYDPRLDSLGHSNSTSDPTIVVLYTWADASVRLVQKYFQGYRDLYPSAKIVIVMAKTTKTFFSGQKTNKSTVREMVAKELWPLSGTTSPPYRGKSQSRILMHAFSNSGGVNLEATSLVWHALQQSVGQPIGPLPIQGLILDSTPGGSSFSREFFRWTAGVALGFAFLPKVLAKLVAIMIVLVRFGLPGVVGKEILPVRGRRVVNSSDYIPTTSGRLYIYSDSDPLIGDKDIESHAREAKAKGYGKVELEKFNGSGHVAHMRQDPKRYWAVISRFWENSCA
;
A
#
# COMPACT_ATOMS: atom_id res chain seq x y z
N MET A 1 2.73 -0.35 -31.81
CA MET A 1 1.54 0.05 -31.03
C MET A 1 1.98 1.06 -29.99
N SER A 2 1.62 2.34 -30.16
CA SER A 2 1.97 3.41 -29.24
C SER A 2 1.33 3.13 -27.88
N ALA A 3 2.14 2.83 -26.86
CA ALA A 3 1.64 2.56 -25.53
C ALA A 3 1.19 3.87 -24.89
N SER A 4 -0.08 3.94 -24.46
CA SER A 4 -0.61 5.11 -23.76
C SER A 4 0.23 5.41 -22.51
N SER A 5 0.75 6.63 -22.42
CA SER A 5 1.48 7.16 -21.26
C SER A 5 0.55 7.66 -20.15
N SER A 6 -0.76 7.68 -20.38
CA SER A 6 -1.77 8.14 -19.44
C SER A 6 -2.52 6.98 -18.80
N LEU A 7 -2.98 7.17 -17.57
CA LEU A 7 -3.93 6.25 -16.94
C LEU A 7 -5.23 6.17 -17.78
N PRO A 8 -6.00 5.07 -17.67
CA PRO A 8 -7.28 4.91 -18.36
C PRO A 8 -8.18 6.13 -18.18
N ALA A 9 -8.90 6.52 -19.24
CA ALA A 9 -9.76 7.72 -19.23
C ALA A 9 -10.89 7.64 -18.18
N GLU A 10 -11.29 6.42 -17.82
CA GLU A 10 -12.27 6.13 -16.76
C GLU A 10 -11.77 6.46 -15.34
N LEU A 11 -10.45 6.66 -15.14
CA LEU A 11 -9.91 7.13 -13.87
C LEU A 11 -9.97 8.65 -13.78
N ARG A 12 -10.85 9.15 -12.91
CA ARG A 12 -10.90 10.57 -12.55
C ARG A 12 -9.68 10.93 -11.71
N LYS A 13 -8.93 11.97 -12.13
CA LYS A 13 -7.88 12.57 -11.31
C LYS A 13 -8.51 13.29 -10.12
N LEU A 14 -8.22 12.82 -8.90
CA LEU A 14 -8.68 13.46 -7.66
C LEU A 14 -7.66 14.49 -7.17
N SER A 15 -6.37 14.17 -7.26
CA SER A 15 -5.25 15.07 -6.99
C SER A 15 -4.06 14.69 -7.88
N ASP A 16 -2.91 15.36 -7.74
CA ASP A 16 -1.74 15.10 -8.59
C ASP A 16 -1.26 13.65 -8.62
N ASP A 17 -1.42 12.96 -7.49
CA ASP A 17 -0.92 11.60 -7.30
C ASP A 17 -2.04 10.63 -6.95
N VAL A 18 -3.32 11.05 -7.00
CA VAL A 18 -4.45 10.19 -6.66
C VAL A 18 -5.50 10.18 -7.75
N TYR A 19 -5.89 8.96 -8.13
CA TYR A 19 -6.87 8.68 -9.18
C TYR A 19 -7.97 7.77 -8.63
N VAL A 20 -9.20 7.97 -9.09
CA VAL A 20 -10.37 7.25 -8.60
C VAL A 20 -11.20 6.74 -9.76
N TYR A 21 -11.55 5.46 -9.71
CA TYR A 21 -12.53 4.81 -10.58
C TYR A 21 -13.77 4.50 -9.75
N ASP A 22 -14.94 4.97 -10.17
CA ASP A 22 -16.22 4.66 -9.52
C ASP A 22 -17.15 3.96 -10.53
N PRO A 23 -17.35 2.63 -10.42
CA PRO A 23 -18.11 1.85 -11.41
C PRO A 23 -19.59 2.27 -11.50
N ARG A 24 -20.10 3.00 -10.50
CA ARG A 24 -21.47 3.53 -10.49
C ARG A 24 -21.66 4.71 -11.44
N LEU A 25 -20.57 5.33 -11.88
CA LEU A 25 -20.62 6.38 -12.90
C LEU A 25 -20.67 5.79 -14.32
N ASP A 26 -20.27 4.52 -14.48
CA ASP A 26 -20.14 3.86 -15.79
C ASP A 26 -21.27 2.86 -16.10
N SER A 27 -22.08 2.44 -15.12
CA SER A 27 -23.09 1.40 -15.37
C SER A 27 -24.43 1.58 -14.63
N LEU A 28 -25.51 1.57 -15.43
CA LEU A 28 -26.86 1.22 -15.00
C LEU A 28 -26.92 -0.31 -14.83
N GLY A 29 -26.83 -0.82 -13.59
CA GLY A 29 -27.39 -2.15 -13.29
C GLY A 29 -26.43 -3.33 -12.99
N HIS A 30 -25.22 -3.13 -12.47
CA HIS A 30 -24.51 -4.26 -11.84
C HIS A 30 -25.09 -4.54 -10.45
N SER A 31 -25.50 -5.80 -10.21
CA SER A 31 -25.93 -6.25 -8.88
C SER A 31 -24.74 -6.12 -7.92
N ASN A 32 -24.87 -5.29 -6.88
CA ASN A 32 -23.84 -5.16 -5.86
C ASN A 32 -23.63 -6.52 -5.18
N SER A 33 -22.46 -7.14 -5.41
CA SER A 33 -22.04 -8.28 -4.60
C SER A 33 -21.98 -7.84 -3.13
N THR A 34 -22.65 -8.59 -2.25
CA THR A 34 -22.66 -8.30 -0.82
C THR A 34 -21.38 -8.75 -0.12
N SER A 35 -20.55 -9.57 -0.77
CA SER A 35 -19.29 -10.11 -0.24
C SER A 35 -18.05 -9.40 -0.78
N ASP A 36 -18.10 -8.81 -1.97
CA ASP A 36 -16.94 -8.17 -2.63
C ASP A 36 -16.53 -6.88 -1.92
N PRO A 37 -15.26 -6.42 -2.04
CA PRO A 37 -14.86 -5.15 -1.48
C PRO A 37 -15.68 -4.01 -2.09
N THR A 38 -16.13 -3.08 -1.25
CA THR A 38 -16.78 -1.85 -1.72
C THR A 38 -15.75 -0.88 -2.30
N ILE A 39 -14.52 -0.94 -1.80
CA ILE A 39 -13.40 -0.12 -2.24
C ILE A 39 -12.08 -0.89 -2.14
N VAL A 40 -11.26 -0.77 -3.19
CA VAL A 40 -9.87 -1.23 -3.23
C VAL A 40 -8.96 -0.01 -3.30
N VAL A 41 -7.98 0.09 -2.40
CA VAL A 41 -6.96 1.15 -2.42
C VAL A 41 -5.60 0.58 -2.80
N LEU A 42 -5.04 1.05 -3.91
CA LEU A 42 -3.73 0.66 -4.40
C LEU A 42 -2.70 1.75 -4.06
N TYR A 43 -1.77 1.44 -3.16
CA TYR A 43 -0.62 2.32 -2.87
C TYR A 43 0.59 1.82 -3.66
N THR A 44 0.89 2.46 -4.80
CA THR A 44 1.91 1.97 -5.74
C THR A 44 3.31 2.05 -5.15
N TRP A 45 4.25 1.37 -5.80
CA TRP A 45 5.68 1.55 -5.52
C TRP A 45 6.19 2.86 -6.13
N ALA A 46 7.38 3.28 -5.68
CA ALA A 46 8.02 4.50 -6.12
C ALA A 46 8.21 4.56 -7.64
N ASP A 47 7.71 5.63 -8.23
CA ASP A 47 7.82 5.96 -9.67
C ASP A 47 7.34 4.83 -10.58
N ALA A 48 6.32 4.10 -10.11
CA ALA A 48 5.67 3.04 -10.86
C ALA A 48 5.22 3.53 -12.24
N SER A 49 5.63 2.81 -13.29
CA SER A 49 5.17 3.13 -14.64
C SER A 49 3.65 2.97 -14.72
N VAL A 50 2.97 3.95 -15.31
CA VAL A 50 1.52 3.94 -15.53
C VAL A 50 1.04 2.64 -16.18
N ARG A 51 1.79 2.13 -17.16
CA ARG A 51 1.51 0.86 -17.85
C ARG A 51 1.43 -0.34 -16.91
N LEU A 52 2.27 -0.40 -15.88
CA LEU A 52 2.25 -1.50 -14.93
C LEU A 52 1.09 -1.34 -13.94
N VAL A 53 0.86 -0.13 -13.44
CA VAL A 53 -0.27 0.19 -12.56
C VAL A 53 -1.61 -0.15 -13.24
N GLN A 54 -1.75 0.13 -14.54
CA GLN A 54 -2.90 -0.26 -15.35
C GLN A 54 -3.23 -1.75 -15.29
N LYS A 55 -2.22 -2.63 -15.26
CA LYS A 55 -2.47 -4.08 -15.19
C LYS A 55 -3.06 -4.50 -13.85
N TYR A 56 -2.63 -3.86 -12.76
CA TYR A 56 -3.22 -4.09 -11.43
C TYR A 56 -4.63 -3.52 -11.34
N PHE A 57 -4.84 -2.32 -11.88
CA PHE A 57 -6.16 -1.74 -12.00
C PHE A 57 -7.11 -2.67 -12.76
N GLN A 58 -6.71 -3.16 -13.94
CA GLN A 58 -7.52 -4.08 -14.73
C GLN A 58 -7.82 -5.37 -13.98
N GLY A 59 -6.82 -6.00 -13.34
CA GLY A 59 -7.07 -7.23 -12.62
C GLY A 59 -8.02 -7.07 -11.43
N TYR A 60 -8.00 -5.93 -10.73
CA TYR A 60 -9.01 -5.62 -9.72
C TYR A 60 -10.38 -5.31 -10.31
N ARG A 61 -10.44 -4.68 -11.49
CA ARG A 61 -11.71 -4.42 -12.20
C ARG A 61 -12.36 -5.73 -12.64
N ASP A 62 -11.56 -6.70 -13.08
CA ASP A 62 -12.03 -8.02 -13.48
C ASP A 62 -12.45 -8.84 -12.25
N LEU A 63 -11.69 -8.75 -11.15
CA LEU A 63 -11.95 -9.52 -9.94
C LEU A 63 -13.15 -8.98 -9.15
N TYR A 64 -13.31 -7.66 -9.07
CA TYR A 64 -14.38 -6.98 -8.32
C TYR A 64 -15.03 -5.87 -9.16
N PRO A 65 -15.91 -6.20 -10.12
CA PRO A 65 -16.47 -5.23 -11.07
C PRO A 65 -17.27 -4.08 -10.43
N SER A 66 -17.83 -4.30 -9.24
CA SER A 66 -18.60 -3.30 -8.49
C SER A 66 -17.76 -2.47 -7.51
N ALA A 67 -16.47 -2.77 -7.35
CA ALA A 67 -15.62 -2.08 -6.39
C ALA A 67 -15.15 -0.72 -6.91
N LYS A 68 -15.22 0.32 -6.07
CA LYS A 68 -14.48 1.56 -6.31
C LYS A 68 -12.99 1.28 -6.21
N ILE A 69 -12.18 1.81 -7.12
CA ILE A 69 -10.72 1.65 -7.06
C ILE A 69 -10.07 3.02 -6.88
N VAL A 70 -9.27 3.17 -5.83
CA VAL A 70 -8.46 4.37 -5.58
C VAL A 70 -6.99 4.02 -5.76
N ILE A 71 -6.30 4.76 -6.61
CA ILE A 71 -4.87 4.56 -6.91
C ILE A 71 -4.09 5.76 -6.36
N VAL A 72 -3.17 5.49 -5.44
CA VAL A 72 -2.24 6.47 -4.87
C VAL A 72 -0.86 6.21 -5.46
N MET A 73 -0.44 7.04 -6.40
CA MET A 73 0.86 7.00 -7.05
C MET A 73 1.95 7.44 -6.07
N ALA A 74 2.90 6.56 -5.77
CA ALA A 74 4.07 6.93 -4.98
C ALA A 74 5.15 7.56 -5.86
N LYS A 75 5.68 8.70 -5.41
CA LYS A 75 6.83 9.39 -6.03
C LYS A 75 8.02 9.32 -5.08
N THR A 76 9.18 8.91 -5.59
CA THR A 76 10.39 8.73 -4.75
C THR A 76 10.68 9.97 -3.90
N THR A 77 10.64 11.16 -4.50
CA THR A 77 10.90 12.44 -3.83
C THR A 77 9.94 12.71 -2.68
N LYS A 78 8.63 12.63 -2.94
CA LYS A 78 7.60 12.90 -1.93
C LYS A 78 7.68 11.89 -0.79
N THR A 79 7.64 10.61 -1.14
CA THR A 79 7.53 9.49 -0.19
C THR A 79 8.73 9.40 0.74
N PHE A 80 9.96 9.55 0.23
CA PHE A 80 11.18 9.31 1.01
C PHE A 80 11.89 10.59 1.48
N PHE A 81 11.69 11.73 0.80
CA PHE A 81 12.51 12.93 1.05
C PHE A 81 11.72 14.16 1.53
N SER A 82 10.41 14.25 1.26
CA SER A 82 9.60 15.44 1.61
C SER A 82 8.90 15.38 2.98
N GLY A 83 9.06 14.27 3.71
CA GLY A 83 8.58 14.12 5.09
C GLY A 83 7.07 13.91 5.25
N GLN A 84 6.65 13.68 6.50
CA GLN A 84 5.30 13.21 6.81
C GLN A 84 4.19 14.22 6.47
N LYS A 85 4.45 15.53 6.57
CA LYS A 85 3.47 16.57 6.20
C LYS A 85 3.08 16.47 4.72
N THR A 86 4.06 16.26 3.84
CA THR A 86 3.85 16.10 2.41
C THR A 86 3.10 14.80 2.12
N ASN A 87 3.50 13.68 2.73
CA ASN A 87 2.82 12.40 2.56
C ASN A 87 1.34 12.46 2.97
N LYS A 88 1.04 13.12 4.11
CA LYS A 88 -0.34 13.37 4.54
C LYS A 88 -1.11 14.22 3.52
N SER A 89 -0.48 15.27 2.97
CA SER A 89 -1.11 16.12 1.96
C SER A 89 -1.47 15.34 0.69
N THR A 90 -0.65 14.39 0.26
CA THR A 90 -0.91 13.55 -0.92
C THR A 90 -2.22 12.78 -0.80
N VAL A 91 -2.47 12.17 0.37
CA VAL A 91 -3.64 11.31 0.59
C VAL A 91 -4.83 12.04 1.20
N ARG A 92 -4.67 13.29 1.64
CA ARG A 92 -5.71 14.04 2.39
C ARG A 92 -7.08 14.02 1.72
N GLU A 93 -7.11 14.34 0.43
CA GLU A 93 -8.38 14.41 -0.31
C GLU A 93 -9.04 13.05 -0.47
N MET A 94 -8.27 11.98 -0.71
CA MET A 94 -8.86 10.66 -0.87
C MET A 94 -9.38 10.11 0.44
N VAL A 95 -8.70 10.37 1.57
CA VAL A 95 -9.23 9.98 2.88
C VAL A 95 -10.53 10.73 3.15
N ALA A 96 -10.56 12.05 2.94
CA ALA A 96 -11.73 12.86 3.24
C ALA A 96 -12.94 12.57 2.32
N LYS A 97 -12.71 12.32 1.03
CA LYS A 97 -13.78 12.19 0.02
C LYS A 97 -14.17 10.74 -0.25
N GLU A 98 -13.24 9.79 -0.15
CA GLU A 98 -13.47 8.40 -0.59
C GLU A 98 -13.55 7.41 0.59
N LEU A 99 -12.79 7.63 1.67
CA LEU A 99 -12.81 6.73 2.85
C LEU A 99 -13.69 7.23 3.99
N TRP A 100 -13.61 8.51 4.34
CA TRP A 100 -14.33 9.07 5.50
C TRP A 100 -15.86 8.91 5.43
N PRO A 101 -16.54 9.09 4.28
CA PRO A 101 -17.99 8.89 4.19
C PRO A 101 -18.44 7.45 4.48
N LEU A 102 -17.52 6.49 4.33
CA LEU A 102 -17.76 5.07 4.61
C LEU A 102 -17.82 4.74 6.11
N SER A 103 -17.40 5.68 6.98
CA SER A 103 -17.42 5.54 8.45
C SER A 103 -18.81 5.60 9.08
N GLY A 104 -19.86 5.93 8.31
CA GLY A 104 -21.24 5.98 8.82
C GLY A 104 -21.59 7.21 9.67
N THR A 105 -20.69 8.19 9.79
CA THR A 105 -20.84 9.36 10.68
C THR A 105 -21.82 10.45 10.22
N THR A 106 -22.43 10.32 9.04
CA THR A 106 -23.28 11.38 8.43
C THR A 106 -24.70 10.95 8.05
N SER A 107 -25.18 9.79 8.50
CA SER A 107 -26.61 9.45 8.30
C SER A 107 -27.14 8.55 9.41
N PRO A 108 -28.38 8.73 9.89
CA PRO A 108 -29.01 7.75 10.77
C PRO A 108 -29.01 6.36 10.11
N PRO A 109 -28.93 5.27 10.89
CA PRO A 109 -28.90 3.91 10.37
C PRO A 109 -30.26 3.59 9.73
N TYR A 110 -30.41 3.95 8.46
CA TYR A 110 -31.44 3.34 7.61
C TYR A 110 -31.09 1.86 7.51
N ARG A 111 -32.04 1.00 7.90
CA ARG A 111 -31.95 -0.46 7.75
C ARG A 111 -31.50 -0.78 6.32
N GLY A 112 -30.28 -1.32 6.17
CA GLY A 112 -29.77 -1.78 4.87
C GLY A 112 -28.40 -1.24 4.41
N LYS A 113 -27.71 -0.34 5.14
CA LYS A 113 -26.31 -0.01 4.80
C LYS A 113 -25.41 -1.22 5.07
N SER A 114 -24.96 -1.90 4.00
CA SER A 114 -23.91 -2.92 4.11
C SER A 114 -22.66 -2.28 4.72
N GLN A 115 -22.04 -2.93 5.71
CA GLN A 115 -20.77 -2.45 6.25
C GLN A 115 -19.75 -2.22 5.13
N SER A 116 -19.00 -1.13 5.23
CA SER A 116 -17.96 -0.77 4.26
C SER A 116 -16.85 -1.81 4.30
N ARG A 117 -16.54 -2.42 3.15
CA ARG A 117 -15.57 -3.50 3.01
C ARG A 117 -14.36 -2.96 2.24
N ILE A 118 -13.33 -2.56 2.99
CA ILE A 118 -12.15 -1.88 2.44
C ILE A 118 -11.00 -2.88 2.31
N LEU A 119 -10.49 -3.05 1.09
CA LEU A 119 -9.26 -3.79 0.79
C LEU A 119 -8.14 -2.78 0.48
N MET A 120 -7.03 -2.88 1.19
CA MET A 120 -5.84 -2.07 0.92
C MET A 120 -4.71 -2.93 0.38
N HIS A 121 -4.02 -2.44 -0.65
CA HIS A 121 -2.88 -3.11 -1.26
C HIS A 121 -1.70 -2.15 -1.30
N ALA A 122 -0.69 -2.40 -0.46
CA ALA A 122 0.53 -1.62 -0.42
C ALA A 122 1.67 -2.36 -1.15
N PHE A 123 2.19 -1.72 -2.20
CA PHE A 123 3.33 -2.20 -2.96
C PHE A 123 4.62 -1.54 -2.45
N SER A 124 5.65 -2.34 -2.16
CA SER A 124 6.94 -1.86 -1.68
C SER A 124 6.84 -1.05 -0.37
N ASN A 125 7.98 -0.59 0.14
CA ASN A 125 8.02 0.32 1.28
C ASN A 125 7.35 1.67 0.95
N SER A 126 7.38 2.10 -0.32
CA SER A 126 6.76 3.36 -0.75
C SER A 126 5.25 3.36 -0.57
N GLY A 127 4.58 2.26 -0.96
CA GLY A 127 3.16 2.08 -0.73
C GLY A 127 2.84 2.05 0.76
N GLY A 128 3.70 1.40 1.57
CA GLY A 128 3.60 1.40 3.04
C GLY A 128 3.65 2.80 3.67
N VAL A 129 4.44 3.72 3.11
CA VAL A 129 4.49 5.12 3.58
C VAL A 129 3.20 5.88 3.26
N ASN A 130 2.59 5.65 2.09
CA ASN A 130 1.29 6.25 1.77
C ASN A 130 0.15 5.63 2.60
N LEU A 131 0.25 4.34 2.94
CA LEU A 131 -0.62 3.68 3.91
C LEU A 131 -0.51 4.32 5.30
N GLU A 132 0.71 4.51 5.82
CA GLU A 132 0.95 5.24 7.09
C GLU A 132 0.30 6.63 7.04
N ALA A 133 0.55 7.38 5.96
CA ALA A 133 -0.02 8.71 5.79
C ALA A 133 -1.55 8.70 5.81
N THR A 134 -2.16 7.66 5.25
CA THR A 134 -3.62 7.47 5.23
C THR A 134 -4.18 7.29 6.64
N SER A 135 -3.57 6.43 7.45
CA SER A 135 -3.94 6.29 8.87
C SER A 135 -3.77 7.60 9.66
N LEU A 136 -2.69 8.34 9.40
CA LEU A 136 -2.46 9.61 10.11
C LEU A 136 -3.47 10.70 9.74
N VAL A 137 -3.89 10.77 8.47
CA VAL A 137 -4.98 11.66 8.06
C VAL A 137 -6.30 11.20 8.67
N TRP A 138 -6.55 9.90 8.73
CA TRP A 138 -7.72 9.33 9.40
C TRP A 138 -7.80 9.74 10.89
N HIS A 139 -6.71 9.58 11.64
CA HIS A 139 -6.63 10.03 13.03
C HIS A 139 -6.87 11.53 13.18
N ALA A 140 -6.31 12.34 12.26
CA ALA A 140 -6.53 13.79 12.28
C ALA A 140 -8.00 14.16 12.03
N LEU A 141 -8.70 13.42 11.16
CA LEU A 141 -10.13 13.61 10.94
C LEU A 141 -10.94 13.21 12.17
N GLN A 142 -10.67 12.05 12.79
CA GLN A 142 -11.30 11.65 14.05
C GLN A 142 -11.15 12.72 15.13
N GLN A 143 -9.92 13.20 15.32
CA GLN A 143 -9.62 14.27 16.27
C GLN A 143 -10.39 15.56 15.95
N SER A 144 -10.52 15.93 14.67
CA SER A 144 -11.22 17.16 14.28
C SER A 144 -12.73 17.14 14.55
N VAL A 145 -13.33 15.95 14.64
CA VAL A 145 -14.76 15.78 14.94
C VAL A 145 -15.02 15.25 16.36
N GLY A 146 -13.99 15.24 17.22
CA GLY A 146 -14.10 14.76 18.60
C GLY A 146 -14.35 13.26 18.75
N GLN A 147 -14.04 12.45 17.71
CA GLN A 147 -14.14 10.99 17.76
C GLN A 147 -12.88 10.39 18.41
N PRO A 148 -13.00 9.26 19.12
CA PRO A 148 -11.83 8.51 19.60
C PRO A 148 -10.88 8.16 18.45
N ILE A 149 -9.58 8.36 18.68
CA ILE A 149 -8.56 7.97 17.72
C ILE A 149 -8.49 6.44 17.67
N GLY A 150 -8.60 5.89 16.47
CA GLY A 150 -8.59 4.44 16.26
C GLY A 150 -8.18 4.06 14.84
N PRO A 151 -7.97 2.77 14.59
CA PRO A 151 -7.39 2.29 13.34
C PRO A 151 -8.30 2.55 12.14
N LEU A 152 -7.73 2.42 10.94
CA LEU A 152 -8.51 2.44 9.70
C LEU A 152 -9.53 1.29 9.69
N PRO A 153 -10.78 1.52 9.24
CA PRO A 153 -11.82 0.49 9.19
C PRO A 153 -11.64 -0.41 7.96
N ILE A 154 -10.56 -1.20 7.93
CA ILE A 154 -10.22 -2.08 6.81
C ILE A 154 -10.49 -3.54 7.13
N GLN A 155 -10.89 -4.29 6.10
CA GLN A 155 -11.17 -5.72 6.20
C GLN A 155 -9.96 -6.56 5.81
N GLY A 156 -9.17 -6.09 4.84
CA GLY A 156 -8.01 -6.80 4.33
C GLY A 156 -6.85 -5.86 3.98
N LEU A 157 -5.64 -6.30 4.28
CA LEU A 157 -4.39 -5.62 3.95
C LEU A 157 -3.45 -6.58 3.21
N ILE A 158 -3.14 -6.24 1.96
CA ILE A 158 -2.15 -6.92 1.13
C ILE A 158 -0.85 -6.11 1.17
N LEU A 159 0.24 -6.80 1.49
CA LEU A 159 1.60 -6.29 1.54
C LEU A 159 2.41 -7.01 0.47
N ASP A 160 2.58 -6.37 -0.68
CA ASP A 160 3.31 -6.91 -1.84
C ASP A 160 4.73 -6.32 -1.85
N SER A 161 5.72 -7.20 -1.74
CA SER A 161 7.13 -6.85 -1.65
C SER A 161 7.41 -5.86 -0.51
N THR A 162 6.78 -6.04 0.66
CA THR A 162 6.89 -5.12 1.81
C THR A 162 6.41 -5.77 3.11
N PRO A 163 6.88 -5.36 4.30
CA PRO A 163 7.96 -4.40 4.54
C PRO A 163 9.35 -5.04 4.53
N GLY A 164 10.35 -4.25 4.11
CA GLY A 164 11.77 -4.61 4.20
C GLY A 164 12.31 -4.59 5.62
N GLY A 165 13.56 -5.03 5.82
CA GLY A 165 14.16 -5.15 7.14
C GLY A 165 14.40 -3.81 7.83
N SER A 166 14.72 -3.87 9.13
CA SER A 166 15.01 -2.69 9.97
C SER A 166 16.48 -2.55 10.37
N SER A 167 17.31 -3.56 10.12
CA SER A 167 18.71 -3.57 10.55
C SER A 167 19.58 -2.85 9.53
N PHE A 168 20.23 -1.77 9.96
CA PHE A 168 21.09 -0.98 9.08
C PHE A 168 22.17 -1.83 8.39
N SER A 169 22.92 -2.65 9.13
CA SER A 169 24.01 -3.45 8.57
C SER A 169 23.54 -4.49 7.56
N ARG A 170 22.40 -5.15 7.81
CA ARG A 170 21.85 -6.16 6.89
C ARG A 170 21.19 -5.53 5.67
N GLU A 171 20.51 -4.41 5.85
CA GLU A 171 19.71 -3.78 4.80
C GLU A 171 20.47 -2.73 3.99
N PHE A 172 21.68 -2.35 4.39
CA PHE A 172 22.47 -1.30 3.74
C PHE A 172 22.51 -1.44 2.21
N PHE A 173 22.81 -2.64 1.71
CA PHE A 173 22.89 -2.88 0.27
C PHE A 173 21.53 -2.82 -0.43
N ARG A 174 20.47 -3.30 0.22
CA ARG A 174 19.09 -3.28 -0.29
C ARG A 174 18.54 -1.86 -0.35
N TRP A 175 18.72 -1.09 0.71
CA TRP A 175 18.35 0.32 0.74
C TRP A 175 19.15 1.13 -0.27
N THR A 176 20.45 0.86 -0.42
CA THR A 176 21.28 1.50 -1.45
C THR A 176 20.76 1.18 -2.85
N ALA A 177 20.45 -0.09 -3.12
CA ALA A 177 19.90 -0.50 -4.42
C ALA A 177 18.55 0.18 -4.69
N GLY A 178 17.65 0.22 -3.71
CA GLY A 178 16.34 0.88 -3.83
C GLY A 178 16.45 2.39 -4.05
N VAL A 179 17.32 3.08 -3.30
CA VAL A 179 17.56 4.53 -3.48
C VAL A 179 18.19 4.80 -4.85
N ALA A 180 19.13 3.97 -5.31
CA ALA A 180 19.79 4.15 -6.60
C ALA A 180 18.81 4.11 -7.79
N LEU A 181 17.69 3.37 -7.68
CA LEU A 181 16.64 3.36 -8.71
C LEU A 181 16.03 4.75 -8.93
N GLY A 182 15.87 5.54 -7.87
CA GLY A 182 15.39 6.92 -7.95
C GLY A 182 16.36 7.89 -8.65
N PHE A 183 17.61 7.47 -8.84
CA PHE A 183 18.67 8.23 -9.51
C PHE A 183 19.13 7.55 -10.80
N ALA A 184 18.29 6.72 -11.42
CA ALA A 184 18.62 5.99 -12.64
C ALA A 184 18.94 6.91 -13.86
N PHE A 185 18.63 8.20 -13.77
CA PHE A 185 19.03 9.22 -14.76
C PHE A 185 20.52 9.59 -14.70
N LEU A 186 21.24 9.21 -13.64
CA LEU A 186 22.68 9.40 -13.51
C LEU A 186 23.45 8.16 -14.01
N PRO A 187 24.75 8.29 -14.37
CA PRO A 187 25.62 7.15 -14.60
C PRO A 187 25.60 6.18 -13.40
N LYS A 188 25.58 4.86 -13.65
CA LYS A 188 25.39 3.82 -12.62
C LYS A 188 26.28 3.98 -11.39
N VAL A 189 27.56 4.29 -11.59
CA VAL A 189 28.52 4.50 -10.50
C VAL A 189 28.13 5.71 -9.65
N LEU A 190 27.78 6.83 -10.28
CA LEU A 190 27.36 8.05 -9.60
C LEU A 190 26.03 7.85 -8.86
N ALA A 191 25.04 7.20 -9.48
CA ALA A 191 23.78 6.86 -8.82
C ALA A 191 24.00 6.03 -7.55
N LYS A 192 24.92 5.05 -7.60
CA LYS A 192 25.28 4.22 -6.44
C LYS A 192 25.98 5.04 -5.35
N LEU A 193 26.91 5.93 -5.70
CA LEU A 193 27.60 6.80 -4.74
C LEU A 193 26.62 7.77 -4.04
N VAL A 194 25.73 8.39 -4.82
CA VAL A 194 24.65 9.25 -4.28
C VAL A 194 23.74 8.46 -3.35
N ALA A 195 23.35 7.24 -3.74
CA ALA A 195 22.52 6.38 -2.92
C ALA A 195 23.20 5.98 -1.60
N ILE A 196 24.48 5.61 -1.63
CA ILE A 196 25.28 5.30 -0.43
C ILE A 196 25.28 6.50 0.52
N MET A 197 25.57 7.70 0.01
CA MET A 197 25.58 8.92 0.81
C MET A 197 24.22 9.20 1.45
N ILE A 198 23.13 9.04 0.70
CA ILE A 198 21.77 9.22 1.21
C ILE A 198 21.46 8.21 2.32
N VAL A 199 21.76 6.93 2.10
CA VAL A 199 21.51 5.87 3.09
C VAL A 199 22.29 6.13 4.38
N LEU A 200 23.56 6.52 4.28
CA LEU A 200 24.38 6.86 5.45
C LEU A 200 23.81 8.05 6.21
N VAL A 201 23.44 9.13 5.51
CA VAL A 201 22.96 10.37 6.14
C VAL A 201 21.54 10.23 6.70
N ARG A 202 20.64 9.49 6.03
CA ARG A 202 19.22 9.41 6.39
C ARG A 202 18.85 8.19 7.22
N PHE A 203 19.59 7.09 7.09
CA PHE A 203 19.31 5.86 7.85
C PHE A 203 20.44 5.50 8.81
N GLY A 204 21.69 5.86 8.52
CA GLY A 204 22.84 5.60 9.38
C GLY A 204 22.92 6.58 10.56
N LEU A 205 23.18 7.86 10.27
CA LEU A 205 23.39 8.89 11.29
C LEU A 205 22.21 9.02 12.28
N PRO A 206 20.93 9.05 11.84
CA PRO A 206 19.82 9.14 12.79
C PRO A 206 19.72 7.90 13.68
N GLY A 207 20.05 6.71 13.15
CA GLY A 207 20.09 5.47 13.91
C GLY A 207 21.14 5.50 15.03
N VAL A 208 22.31 6.11 14.79
CA VAL A 208 23.38 6.26 15.80
C VAL A 208 22.94 7.15 16.97
N VAL A 209 22.13 8.17 16.70
CA VAL A 209 21.59 9.09 17.74
C VAL A 209 20.23 8.66 18.29
N GLY A 210 19.81 7.40 18.06
CA GLY A 210 18.57 6.83 18.60
C GLY A 210 17.28 7.36 17.97
N LYS A 211 17.35 8.07 16.84
CA LYS A 211 16.16 8.53 16.11
C LYS A 211 15.59 7.39 15.27
N GLU A 212 14.28 7.20 15.36
CA GLU A 212 13.58 6.20 14.54
C GLU A 212 13.70 6.56 13.05
N ILE A 213 14.25 5.62 12.27
CA ILE A 213 14.42 5.76 10.82
C ILE A 213 13.19 5.22 10.08
N LEU A 214 13.01 5.69 8.84
CA LEU A 214 11.83 5.36 8.04
C LEU A 214 11.58 3.84 7.85
N PRO A 215 12.59 2.99 7.58
CA PRO A 215 12.37 1.53 7.49
C PRO A 215 11.88 0.90 8.80
N VAL A 216 12.40 1.36 9.95
CA VAL A 216 11.97 0.90 11.28
C VAL A 216 10.52 1.32 11.53
N ARG A 217 10.20 2.59 11.28
CA ARG A 217 8.85 3.14 11.45
C ARG A 217 7.84 2.41 10.58
N GLY A 218 8.16 2.16 9.31
CA GLY A 218 7.28 1.48 8.36
C GLY A 218 6.87 0.08 8.85
N ARG A 219 7.83 -0.73 9.31
CA ARG A 219 7.54 -2.04 9.93
C ARG A 219 6.65 -1.89 11.16
N ARG A 220 7.01 -1.00 12.08
CA ARG A 220 6.27 -0.82 13.34
C ARG A 220 4.82 -0.40 13.10
N VAL A 221 4.59 0.59 12.22
CA VAL A 221 3.26 1.14 11.94
C VAL A 221 2.33 0.08 11.35
N VAL A 222 2.80 -0.70 10.38
CA VAL A 222 1.99 -1.74 9.74
C VAL A 222 1.63 -2.85 10.73
N ASN A 223 2.46 -3.10 11.75
CA ASN A 223 2.18 -4.03 12.86
C ASN A 223 1.59 -3.36 14.11
N SER A 224 0.99 -2.16 14.04
CA SER A 224 0.36 -1.50 15.19
C SER A 224 -1.17 -1.50 15.08
N SER A 225 -1.82 -1.95 16.16
CA SER A 225 -3.29 -1.92 16.33
C SER A 225 -3.86 -0.50 16.34
N ASP A 226 -3.03 0.52 16.61
CA ASP A 226 -3.45 1.92 16.55
C ASP A 226 -3.73 2.36 15.11
N TYR A 227 -3.14 1.69 14.11
CA TYR A 227 -3.21 2.07 12.70
C TYR A 227 -4.02 1.08 11.88
N ILE A 228 -3.81 -0.22 12.13
CA ILE A 228 -4.40 -1.34 11.40
C ILE A 228 -5.14 -2.24 12.40
N PRO A 229 -6.43 -2.53 12.21
CA PRO A 229 -7.19 -3.32 13.17
C PRO A 229 -6.71 -4.77 13.14
N THR A 230 -6.58 -5.41 14.31
CA THR A 230 -6.15 -6.82 14.43
C THR A 230 -7.15 -7.81 13.84
N THR A 231 -8.39 -7.37 13.63
CA THR A 231 -9.44 -8.11 12.93
C THR A 231 -9.27 -8.12 11.42
N SER A 232 -8.45 -7.23 10.84
CA SER A 232 -8.19 -7.24 9.40
C SER A 232 -7.36 -8.45 9.00
N GLY A 233 -7.74 -9.07 7.89
CA GLY A 233 -6.92 -10.07 7.24
C GLY A 233 -5.61 -9.47 6.72
N ARG A 234 -4.55 -10.27 6.70
CA ARG A 234 -3.26 -9.88 6.15
C ARG A 234 -2.69 -10.91 5.19
N LEU A 235 -2.33 -10.44 4.00
CA LEU A 235 -1.64 -11.23 2.99
C LEU A 235 -0.27 -10.60 2.70
N TYR A 236 0.78 -11.41 2.80
CA TYR A 236 2.11 -11.06 2.30
C TYR A 236 2.35 -11.74 0.96
N ILE A 237 2.66 -10.96 -0.07
CA ILE A 237 3.09 -11.49 -1.39
C ILE A 237 4.55 -11.10 -1.57
N TYR A 238 5.43 -12.08 -1.78
CA TYR A 238 6.87 -11.83 -1.81
C TYR A 238 7.63 -12.91 -2.58
N SER A 239 8.94 -12.71 -2.76
CA SER A 239 9.81 -13.68 -3.42
C SER A 239 11.17 -13.81 -2.77
N ASP A 240 11.77 -15.00 -2.90
CA ASP A 240 13.17 -15.26 -2.54
C ASP A 240 14.18 -14.47 -3.38
N SER A 241 13.75 -13.98 -4.55
CA SER A 241 14.60 -13.35 -5.55
C SER A 241 14.38 -11.83 -5.66
N ASP A 242 13.62 -11.24 -4.73
CA ASP A 242 13.45 -9.79 -4.65
C ASP A 242 14.79 -9.14 -4.19
N PRO A 243 15.43 -8.32 -5.04
CA PRO A 243 16.73 -7.72 -4.72
C PRO A 243 16.63 -6.57 -3.70
N LEU A 244 15.43 -6.04 -3.44
CA LEU A 244 15.21 -4.88 -2.57
C LEU A 244 14.64 -5.26 -1.21
N ILE A 245 13.87 -6.35 -1.13
CA ILE A 245 13.12 -6.72 0.07
C ILE A 245 13.32 -8.19 0.38
N GLY A 246 13.93 -8.48 1.53
CA GLY A 246 14.22 -9.86 1.93
C GLY A 246 12.98 -10.65 2.30
N ASP A 247 12.87 -11.86 1.74
CA ASP A 247 11.84 -12.85 2.10
C ASP A 247 11.83 -13.15 3.60
N LYS A 248 13.01 -13.27 4.24
CA LYS A 248 13.14 -13.49 5.68
C LYS A 248 12.68 -12.32 6.52
N ASP A 249 12.83 -11.10 6.04
CA ASP A 249 12.33 -9.90 6.72
C ASP A 249 10.81 -9.85 6.67
N ILE A 250 10.19 -10.27 5.57
CA ILE A 250 8.74 -10.42 5.44
C ILE A 250 8.22 -11.54 6.34
N GLU A 251 8.82 -12.72 6.29
CA GLU A 251 8.46 -13.87 7.15
C GLU A 251 8.55 -13.52 8.64
N SER A 252 9.58 -12.77 9.03
CA SER A 252 9.75 -12.26 10.40
C SER A 252 8.65 -11.26 10.77
N HIS A 253 8.31 -10.34 9.87
CA HIS A 253 7.24 -9.36 10.11
C HIS A 253 5.86 -10.02 10.24
N ALA A 254 5.59 -11.07 9.46
CA ALA A 254 4.36 -11.83 9.54
C ALA A 254 4.25 -12.61 10.86
N ARG A 255 5.36 -13.19 11.36
CA ARG A 255 5.41 -13.81 12.69
C ARG A 255 5.14 -12.79 13.80
N GLU A 256 5.71 -11.59 13.70
CA GLU A 256 5.43 -10.50 14.63
C GLU A 256 3.95 -10.09 14.60
N ALA A 257 3.32 -10.03 13.41
CA ALA A 257 1.89 -9.76 13.30
C ALA A 257 1.06 -10.83 14.03
N LYS A 258 1.35 -12.12 13.82
CA LYS A 258 0.67 -13.21 14.54
C LYS A 258 0.84 -13.08 16.06
N ALA A 259 2.05 -12.80 16.53
CA ALA A 259 2.34 -12.61 17.95
C ALA A 259 1.60 -11.41 18.57
N LYS A 260 1.28 -10.39 17.76
CA LYS A 260 0.48 -9.22 18.17
C LYS A 260 -1.04 -9.42 18.06
N GLY A 261 -1.50 -10.64 17.79
CA GLY A 261 -2.92 -10.98 17.79
C GLY A 261 -3.65 -10.73 16.47
N TYR A 262 -2.93 -10.53 15.35
CA TYR A 262 -3.55 -10.56 14.03
C TYR A 262 -3.95 -11.99 13.68
N GLY A 263 -5.26 -12.27 13.68
CA GLY A 263 -5.77 -13.64 13.61
C GLY A 263 -5.63 -14.31 12.23
N LYS A 264 -5.69 -13.51 11.15
CA LYS A 264 -5.65 -14.00 9.77
C LYS A 264 -4.40 -13.46 9.07
N VAL A 265 -3.33 -14.27 9.04
CA VAL A 265 -2.05 -13.89 8.41
C VAL A 265 -1.60 -14.98 7.45
N GLU A 266 -1.68 -14.68 6.15
CA GLU A 266 -1.28 -15.53 5.03
C GLU A 266 0.05 -15.05 4.42
N LEU A 267 0.87 -16.00 3.98
CA LEU A 267 2.14 -15.76 3.29
C LEU A 267 2.10 -16.48 1.94
N GLU A 268 2.29 -15.73 0.86
CA GLU A 268 2.36 -16.25 -0.51
C GLU A 268 3.75 -15.97 -1.09
N LYS A 269 4.61 -16.99 -1.07
CA LYS A 269 5.96 -16.92 -1.60
C LYS A 269 6.01 -17.34 -3.07
N PHE A 270 6.52 -16.45 -3.91
CA PHE A 270 6.88 -16.70 -5.31
C PHE A 270 8.38 -17.04 -5.41
N ASN A 271 8.74 -17.89 -6.37
CA ASN A 271 10.13 -18.28 -6.59
C ASN A 271 10.65 -17.56 -7.85
N GLY A 272 11.73 -16.78 -7.74
CA GLY A 272 12.38 -16.17 -8.90
C GLY A 272 11.80 -14.84 -9.41
N SER A 273 10.68 -14.33 -8.88
CA SER A 273 10.19 -12.99 -9.26
C SER A 273 11.04 -11.89 -8.64
N GLY A 274 11.28 -10.84 -9.42
CA GLY A 274 11.84 -9.59 -8.90
C GLY A 274 10.83 -8.76 -8.10
N HIS A 275 11.32 -7.63 -7.58
CA HIS A 275 10.54 -6.67 -6.79
C HIS A 275 9.25 -6.23 -7.50
N VAL A 276 8.09 -6.44 -6.86
CA VAL A 276 6.75 -6.09 -7.38
C VAL A 276 6.48 -6.70 -8.77
N ALA A 277 7.10 -7.83 -9.08
CA ALA A 277 6.96 -8.50 -10.38
C ALA A 277 6.17 -9.81 -10.30
N HIS A 278 5.59 -10.15 -9.14
CA HIS A 278 4.88 -11.42 -8.88
C HIS A 278 3.68 -11.60 -9.83
N MET A 279 2.84 -10.58 -9.97
CA MET A 279 1.71 -10.58 -10.88
C MET A 279 2.13 -10.78 -12.34
N ARG A 280 3.27 -10.21 -12.74
CA ARG A 280 3.80 -10.40 -14.09
C ARG A 280 4.32 -11.81 -14.31
N GLN A 281 4.94 -12.42 -13.29
CA GLN A 281 5.53 -13.75 -13.39
C GLN A 281 4.45 -14.83 -13.51
N ASP A 282 3.45 -14.80 -12.62
CA ASP A 282 2.34 -15.76 -12.64
C ASP A 282 1.02 -15.05 -12.31
N PRO A 283 0.36 -14.45 -13.32
CA PRO A 283 -0.87 -13.69 -13.12
C PRO A 283 -2.01 -14.55 -12.55
N LYS A 284 -2.12 -15.81 -12.99
CA LYS A 284 -3.20 -16.71 -12.58
C LYS A 284 -3.10 -16.99 -11.08
N ARG A 285 -1.91 -17.38 -10.61
CA ARG A 285 -1.67 -17.59 -9.17
C ARG A 285 -1.87 -16.32 -8.37
N TYR A 286 -1.33 -15.20 -8.85
CA TYR A 286 -1.40 -13.92 -8.14
C TYR A 286 -2.84 -13.49 -7.85
N TRP A 287 -3.71 -13.47 -8.87
CA TRP A 287 -5.10 -13.06 -8.68
C TRP A 287 -5.93 -14.10 -7.92
N ALA A 288 -5.66 -15.40 -8.10
CA ALA A 288 -6.34 -16.45 -7.33
C ALA A 288 -6.06 -16.34 -5.82
N VAL A 289 -4.82 -16.00 -5.44
CA VAL A 289 -4.43 -15.78 -4.04
C VAL A 289 -5.15 -14.56 -3.46
N ILE A 290 -5.25 -13.46 -4.21
CA ILE A 290 -5.96 -12.26 -3.77
C ILE A 290 -7.45 -12.54 -3.57
N SER A 291 -8.10 -13.26 -4.48
CA SER A 291 -9.51 -13.66 -4.35
C SER A 291 -9.75 -14.47 -3.09
N ARG A 292 -8.98 -15.56 -2.94
CA ARG A 292 -9.06 -16.47 -1.78
C ARG A 292 -8.83 -15.72 -0.47
N PHE A 293 -7.82 -14.86 -0.43
CA PHE A 293 -7.52 -14.05 0.75
C PHE A 293 -8.68 -13.13 1.13
N TRP A 294 -9.33 -12.51 0.15
CA TRP A 294 -10.49 -11.66 0.39
C TRP A 294 -11.67 -12.46 0.96
N GLU A 295 -12.00 -13.58 0.33
CA GLU A 295 -13.07 -14.49 0.79
C GLU A 295 -12.83 -14.92 2.25
N ASN A 296 -11.60 -15.31 2.59
CA ASN A 296 -11.19 -15.67 3.96
C ASN A 296 -11.24 -14.49 4.94
N SER A 297 -11.05 -13.26 4.48
CA SER A 297 -11.06 -12.06 5.33
C SER A 297 -12.50 -11.66 5.73
N CYS A 298 -13.48 -12.00 4.91
CA CYS A 298 -14.90 -11.74 5.14
C CYS A 298 -15.66 -12.87 5.86
N ALA A 299 -15.13 -14.10 5.86
CA ALA A 299 -15.65 -15.24 6.63
C ALA A 299 -15.44 -15.09 8.15
#